data_AF-A0A963QA43-F1
#
_entry.id   AF-A0A963QA43-F1
#
_cell.length_a   1.000
_cell.length_b   1.000
_cell.length_c   1.000
_cell.angle_alpha   90.00
_cell.angle_beta   90.00
_cell.angle_gamma   90.00
#
_symmetry.space_group_name_H-M   'P 1'
#
loop_
_entity.id
_entity.type
_entity.pdbx_description
1 polymer ?
#
loop_
_entity_poly.entity_id
_entity_poly.type
_entity_poly.pdbx_seq_one_letter_code
_entity_poly.pdbx_strand_id
1 'polypeptide(L)'
;RLSAAWGAVGGAGRMVGELPRLWLGAAVPCEWENDACVDKAYAAGRGVIFLTPHLGCFEITAQALAARYAGRYGPLTVLYRPARQAWLAQLMLQARHRPGLVTAPTSLAGVRQMIRSLRNGHAVGLLPDQVPPDGMGVWSPFFGRDAYTMTLSARLAQQTGATVLLLWGERLRWGRGFRLHFRELHEPLSPDLDAAVAQVNREMERLIRECPAQYLWGYARYKHPKGES
;
A
#
# COMPACT_ATOMS: atom_id res chain seq x y z
N ARG A 1 -20.90 -0.59 -18.85
CA ARG A 1 -21.08 -0.62 -17.37
C ARG A 1 -20.89 -2.03 -16.80
N LEU A 2 -21.60 -3.06 -17.29
CA LEU A 2 -21.43 -4.45 -16.83
C LEU A 2 -20.04 -5.05 -17.12
N SER A 3 -19.46 -4.78 -18.29
CA SER A 3 -18.13 -5.30 -18.67
C SER A 3 -17.00 -4.90 -17.71
N ALA A 4 -17.02 -3.67 -17.21
CA ALA A 4 -16.04 -3.19 -16.22
C ALA A 4 -16.22 -3.86 -14.84
N ALA A 5 -17.48 -4.07 -14.42
CA ALA A 5 -17.79 -4.78 -13.18
C ALA A 5 -17.33 -6.26 -13.24
N TRP A 6 -17.59 -6.95 -14.35
CA TRP A 6 -17.08 -8.32 -14.56
C TRP A 6 -15.56 -8.38 -14.58
N GLY A 7 -14.91 -7.37 -15.18
CA GLY A 7 -13.46 -7.20 -15.12
C GLY A 7 -12.94 -7.15 -13.69
N ALA A 8 -13.54 -6.31 -12.85
CA ALA A 8 -13.21 -6.18 -11.43
C ALA A 8 -13.41 -7.47 -10.63
N VAL A 9 -14.54 -8.16 -10.82
CA VAL A 9 -14.82 -9.46 -10.17
C VAL A 9 -13.76 -10.49 -10.58
N GLY A 10 -13.46 -10.58 -11.87
CA GLY A 10 -12.39 -11.45 -12.38
C GLY A 10 -11.01 -11.08 -11.83
N GLY A 11 -10.72 -9.78 -11.70
CA GLY A 11 -9.48 -9.26 -11.10
C GLY A 11 -9.33 -9.68 -9.63
N ALA A 12 -10.40 -9.56 -8.85
CA ALA A 12 -10.43 -10.02 -7.45
C ALA A 12 -10.24 -11.54 -7.34
N GLY A 13 -10.91 -12.31 -8.19
CA GLY A 13 -10.74 -13.77 -8.25
C GLY A 13 -9.30 -14.19 -8.59
N ARG A 14 -8.66 -13.51 -9.55
CA ARG A 14 -7.24 -13.72 -9.89
C ARG A 14 -6.33 -13.40 -8.71
N MET A 15 -6.55 -12.29 -8.02
CA MET A 15 -5.76 -11.93 -6.84
C MET A 15 -5.81 -13.05 -5.79
N VAL A 16 -7.00 -13.56 -5.45
CA VAL A 16 -7.15 -14.67 -4.49
C VAL A 16 -6.41 -15.93 -4.98
N GLY A 17 -6.55 -16.27 -6.26
CA GLY A 17 -5.85 -17.41 -6.86
C GLY A 17 -4.33 -17.27 -6.93
N GLU A 18 -3.80 -16.05 -6.88
CA GLU A 18 -2.36 -15.76 -6.90
C GLU A 18 -1.72 -15.88 -5.52
N LEU A 19 -2.46 -15.66 -4.43
CA LEU A 19 -1.93 -15.63 -3.07
C LEU A 19 -1.14 -16.91 -2.71
N PRO A 20 -1.61 -18.14 -2.97
CA PRO A 20 -0.83 -19.33 -2.66
C PRO A 20 0.54 -19.34 -3.34
N ARG A 21 0.59 -18.97 -4.62
CA ARG A 21 1.84 -18.90 -5.40
C ARG A 21 2.75 -17.77 -4.90
N LEU A 22 2.18 -16.65 -4.48
CA LEU A 22 2.92 -15.49 -3.96
C LEU A 22 3.41 -15.68 -2.53
N TRP A 23 2.71 -16.47 -1.72
CA TRP A 23 3.05 -16.67 -0.31
C TRP A 23 3.97 -17.86 -0.11
N LEU A 24 3.72 -18.96 -0.82
CA LEU A 24 4.39 -20.25 -0.61
C LEU A 24 5.30 -20.69 -1.77
N GLY A 25 5.19 -20.04 -2.93
CA GLY A 25 5.97 -20.40 -4.11
C GLY A 25 7.28 -19.62 -4.27
N ALA A 26 7.98 -19.88 -5.37
CA ALA A 26 9.21 -19.17 -5.76
C ALA A 26 8.99 -17.67 -6.03
N ALA A 27 10.02 -16.92 -6.41
CA ALA A 27 9.80 -15.56 -6.91
C ALA A 27 8.90 -15.57 -8.17
N VAL A 28 8.14 -14.49 -8.39
CA VAL A 28 7.34 -14.28 -9.61
C VAL A 28 8.02 -13.16 -10.43
N PRO A 29 8.10 -13.26 -11.77
CA PRO A 29 8.67 -12.20 -12.60
C PRO A 29 7.99 -10.85 -12.35
N CYS A 30 8.80 -9.81 -12.18
CA CYS A 30 8.35 -8.44 -12.01
C CYS A 30 9.09 -7.53 -13.00
N GLU A 31 8.33 -6.85 -13.84
CA GLU A 31 8.80 -5.69 -14.61
C GLU A 31 8.74 -4.44 -13.73
N TRP A 32 9.67 -3.51 -13.91
CA TRP A 32 9.75 -2.26 -13.13
C TRP A 32 9.56 -1.09 -14.09
N GLU A 33 8.59 -0.25 -13.82
CA GLU A 33 8.26 0.93 -14.61
C GLU A 33 8.43 2.19 -13.76
N ASN A 34 9.28 3.11 -14.24
CA ASN A 34 9.59 4.39 -13.61
C ASN A 34 10.23 4.29 -12.20
N ASP A 35 11.03 3.26 -11.93
CA ASP A 35 11.67 3.03 -10.63
C ASP A 35 12.84 3.99 -10.30
N ALA A 36 13.29 4.81 -11.25
CA ALA A 36 14.33 5.82 -11.00
C ALA A 36 13.96 6.83 -9.88
N CYS A 37 12.66 7.09 -9.67
CA CYS A 37 12.21 7.95 -8.56
C CYS A 37 12.45 7.29 -7.18
N VAL A 38 12.54 5.96 -7.12
CA VAL A 38 12.81 5.20 -5.89
C VAL A 38 14.25 5.43 -5.44
N ASP A 39 15.22 5.31 -6.35
CA ASP A 39 16.63 5.55 -6.03
C ASP A 39 16.86 7.00 -5.60
N LYS A 40 16.22 7.96 -6.28
CA LYS A 40 16.22 9.38 -5.88
C LYS A 40 15.62 9.58 -4.49
N ALA A 41 14.51 8.91 -4.18
CA ALA A 41 13.87 9.00 -2.88
C ALA A 41 14.74 8.45 -1.75
N TYR A 42 15.42 7.31 -1.97
CA TYR A 42 16.38 6.77 -1.01
C TYR A 42 17.63 7.63 -0.87
N ALA A 43 18.16 8.19 -1.97
CA ALA A 43 19.31 9.08 -1.96
C ALA A 43 19.09 10.36 -1.14
N ALA A 44 17.84 10.81 -1.01
CA ALA A 44 17.49 11.94 -0.15
C ALA A 44 17.69 11.66 1.35
N GLY A 45 17.83 10.40 1.77
CA GLY A 45 18.18 10.02 3.15
C GLY A 45 17.09 10.28 4.21
N ARG A 46 15.87 10.66 3.80
CA ARG A 46 14.76 10.98 4.72
C ARG A 46 13.79 9.82 4.97
N GLY A 47 14.09 8.65 4.42
CA GLY A 47 13.18 7.51 4.36
C GLY A 47 12.12 7.67 3.26
N VAL A 48 11.45 6.57 2.95
CA VAL A 48 10.48 6.49 1.85
C VAL A 48 9.16 5.89 2.34
N ILE A 49 8.05 6.54 2.01
CA ILE A 49 6.71 6.01 2.25
C ILE A 49 6.12 5.59 0.91
N PHE A 50 5.85 4.31 0.73
CA PHE A 50 5.13 3.77 -0.42
C PHE A 50 3.64 3.68 -0.10
N LEU A 51 2.82 4.38 -0.91
CA LEU A 51 1.37 4.30 -0.86
C LEU A 51 0.86 3.41 -1.99
N THR A 52 0.13 2.37 -1.62
CA THR A 52 -0.36 1.36 -2.56
C THR A 52 -1.87 1.18 -2.40
N PRO A 53 -2.69 1.48 -3.42
CA PRO A 53 -4.11 1.12 -3.37
C PRO A 53 -4.28 -0.41 -3.41
N HIS A 54 -5.45 -0.92 -3.00
CA HIS A 54 -5.85 -2.32 -3.19
C HIS A 54 -6.14 -2.62 -4.68
N LEU A 55 -5.11 -2.47 -5.51
CA LEU A 55 -5.13 -2.51 -6.96
C LEU A 55 -4.21 -3.62 -7.48
N GLY A 56 -4.70 -4.42 -8.44
CA GLY A 56 -3.92 -5.48 -9.06
C GLY A 56 -3.62 -6.61 -8.09
N CYS A 57 -2.34 -6.80 -7.80
CA CYS A 57 -1.91 -7.71 -6.74
C CYS A 57 -0.95 -6.98 -5.81
N PHE A 58 -1.50 -6.16 -4.91
CA PHE A 58 -0.71 -5.35 -3.98
C PHE A 58 0.24 -6.16 -3.09
N GLU A 59 -0.01 -7.46 -2.89
CA GLU A 59 0.89 -8.32 -2.10
C GLU A 59 2.28 -8.52 -2.77
N ILE A 60 2.37 -8.44 -4.11
CA ILE A 60 3.67 -8.57 -4.79
C ILE A 60 4.55 -7.33 -4.56
N THR A 61 3.96 -6.16 -4.35
CA THR A 61 4.70 -4.88 -4.34
C THR A 61 5.69 -4.83 -3.17
N ALA A 62 5.24 -5.20 -1.97
CA ALA A 62 6.07 -5.23 -0.77
C ALA A 62 7.19 -6.27 -0.88
N GLN A 63 6.88 -7.45 -1.43
CA GLN A 63 7.86 -8.53 -1.59
C GLN A 63 8.97 -8.15 -2.58
N ALA A 64 8.58 -7.60 -3.74
CA ALA A 64 9.51 -7.21 -4.78
C ALA A 64 10.36 -6.00 -4.37
N LEU A 65 9.78 -5.02 -3.67
CA LEU A 65 10.52 -3.90 -3.08
C LEU A 65 11.56 -4.39 -2.08
N ALA A 66 11.16 -5.22 -1.12
CA ALA A 66 12.07 -5.75 -0.12
C ALA A 66 13.23 -6.53 -0.77
N ALA A 67 12.92 -7.41 -1.74
CA ALA A 67 13.94 -8.18 -2.44
C ALA A 67 14.95 -7.31 -3.21
N ARG A 68 14.49 -6.22 -3.84
CA ARG A 68 15.34 -5.34 -4.65
C ARG A 68 16.16 -4.36 -3.81
N TYR A 69 15.55 -3.75 -2.80
CA TYR A 69 16.12 -2.58 -2.13
C TYR A 69 16.61 -2.84 -0.70
N ALA A 70 16.13 -3.89 -0.01
CA ALA A 70 16.42 -4.02 1.42
C ALA A 70 17.89 -4.31 1.74
N GLY A 71 18.60 -5.00 0.85
CA GLY A 71 20.04 -5.24 1.02
C GLY A 71 20.89 -3.97 0.94
N ARG A 72 20.40 -2.93 0.26
CA ARG A 72 21.11 -1.65 0.07
C ARG A 72 20.63 -0.54 1.00
N TYR A 73 19.31 -0.47 1.23
CA TYR A 73 18.67 0.66 1.91
C TYR A 73 17.97 0.26 3.22
N GLY A 74 18.12 -0.99 3.65
CA GLY A 74 17.48 -1.49 4.87
C GLY A 74 16.04 -1.94 4.67
N PRO A 75 15.41 -2.49 5.72
CA PRO A 75 14.14 -3.20 5.60
C PRO A 75 12.96 -2.31 5.20
N LEU A 76 12.00 -2.90 4.49
CA LEU A 76 10.67 -2.35 4.28
C LEU A 76 9.78 -2.72 5.49
N THR A 77 9.24 -1.71 6.18
CA THR A 77 8.26 -1.93 7.26
C THR A 77 6.83 -1.79 6.73
N VAL A 78 5.98 -2.80 6.89
CA VAL A 78 4.57 -2.75 6.47
C VAL A 78 3.62 -2.83 7.66
N LEU A 79 2.51 -2.11 7.59
CA LEU A 79 1.46 -2.22 8.60
C LEU A 79 0.79 -3.59 8.51
N TYR A 80 0.70 -4.30 9.62
CA TYR A 80 0.08 -5.61 9.69
C TYR A 80 -1.02 -5.65 10.75
N ARG A 81 -2.20 -6.08 10.32
CA ARG A 81 -3.30 -6.49 11.20
C ARG A 81 -3.48 -8.00 11.06
N PRO A 82 -3.40 -8.77 12.16
CA PRO A 82 -3.65 -10.20 12.11
C PRO A 82 -5.03 -10.53 11.53
N ALA A 83 -5.11 -11.62 10.76
CA ALA A 83 -6.39 -12.17 10.36
C ALA A 83 -7.20 -12.63 11.59
N ARG A 84 -8.52 -12.52 11.51
CA ARG A 84 -9.44 -12.96 12.58
C ARG A 84 -9.35 -14.47 12.84
N GLN A 85 -9.06 -15.25 11.80
CA GLN A 85 -8.90 -16.69 11.89
C GLN A 85 -7.44 -17.01 12.21
N ALA A 86 -7.20 -17.75 13.30
CA ALA A 86 -5.85 -18.02 13.79
C ALA A 86 -4.97 -18.77 12.77
N TRP A 87 -5.53 -19.75 12.05
CA TRP A 87 -4.79 -20.49 11.02
C TRP A 87 -4.34 -19.57 9.87
N LEU A 88 -5.19 -18.61 9.48
CA LEU A 88 -4.87 -17.64 8.44
C LEU A 88 -3.82 -16.63 8.94
N ALA A 89 -3.89 -16.23 10.21
CA ALA A 89 -2.90 -15.34 10.80
C ALA A 89 -1.49 -15.98 10.81
N GLN A 90 -1.39 -17.28 11.11
CA GLN A 90 -0.14 -18.03 11.05
C GLN A 90 0.41 -18.13 9.62
N LEU A 91 -0.46 -18.45 8.64
CA LEU A 91 -0.09 -18.51 7.23
C LEU A 91 0.43 -17.15 6.72
N MET A 92 -0.27 -16.06 7.06
CA MET A 92 0.14 -14.71 6.69
C MET A 92 1.47 -14.31 7.32
N LEU A 93 1.72 -14.70 8.57
CA LEU A 93 2.97 -14.43 9.26
C LEU A 93 4.14 -15.14 8.55
N GLN A 94 3.98 -16.42 8.21
CA GLN A 94 4.97 -17.18 7.46
C GLN A 94 5.24 -16.58 6.08
N ALA A 95 4.17 -16.21 5.35
CA ALA A 95 4.28 -15.60 4.02
C ALA A 95 5.04 -14.26 4.04
N ARG A 96 4.92 -13.50 5.14
CA ARG A 96 5.57 -12.20 5.32
C ARG A 96 6.93 -12.29 6.01
N HIS A 97 7.30 -13.44 6.57
CA HIS A 97 8.63 -13.69 7.14
C HIS A 97 9.65 -13.91 6.01
N ARG A 98 9.94 -12.83 5.29
CA ARG A 98 10.87 -12.80 4.16
C ARG A 98 12.02 -11.83 4.44
N PRO A 99 13.22 -12.11 3.90
CA PRO A 99 14.36 -11.21 4.03
C PRO A 99 13.98 -9.79 3.59
N GLY A 100 14.30 -8.80 4.43
CA GLY A 100 14.07 -7.39 4.14
C GLY A 100 12.64 -6.89 4.38
N LEU A 101 11.68 -7.73 4.80
CA LEU A 101 10.33 -7.30 5.15
C LEU A 101 10.10 -7.39 6.66
N VAL A 102 9.65 -6.30 7.27
CA VAL A 102 9.32 -6.20 8.69
C VAL A 102 7.86 -5.81 8.84
N THR A 103 7.14 -6.46 9.75
CA THR A 103 5.76 -6.08 10.06
C THR A 103 5.68 -5.20 11.29
N ALA A 104 4.84 -4.16 11.25
CA ALA A 104 4.51 -3.32 12.38
C ALA A 104 3.02 -3.51 12.76
N PRO A 105 2.67 -3.67 14.04
CA PRO A 105 1.29 -3.87 14.46
C PRO A 105 0.43 -2.62 14.22
N THR A 106 -0.89 -2.79 14.06
CA THR A 106 -1.85 -1.67 14.05
C THR A 106 -2.06 -1.09 15.46
N SER A 107 -1.02 -0.50 16.05
CA SER A 107 -1.03 0.13 17.38
C SER A 107 -0.05 1.30 17.44
N LEU A 108 -0.08 2.08 18.52
CA LEU A 108 0.89 3.16 18.77
C LEU A 108 2.34 2.66 18.77
N ALA A 109 2.58 1.42 19.22
CA ALA A 109 3.91 0.81 19.15
C ALA A 109 4.36 0.61 17.69
N GLY A 110 3.46 0.19 16.81
CA GLY A 110 3.72 0.06 15.38
C GLY A 110 3.96 1.41 14.70
N VAL A 111 3.19 2.44 15.03
CA VAL A 111 3.44 3.81 14.53
C VAL A 111 4.84 4.29 14.93
N ARG A 112 5.23 4.09 16.19
CA ARG A 112 6.59 4.43 16.67
C ARG A 112 7.67 3.64 15.92
N GLN A 113 7.43 2.37 15.61
CA GLN A 113 8.34 1.54 14.82
C GLN A 113 8.51 2.08 13.40
N MET A 114 7.41 2.49 12.75
CA MET A 114 7.46 3.10 11.41
C MET A 114 8.24 4.42 11.41
N ILE A 115 8.01 5.30 12.39
CA ILE A 115 8.76 6.56 12.54
C ILE A 115 10.25 6.28 12.67
N ARG A 116 10.65 5.29 13.50
CA ARG A 116 12.06 4.88 13.62
C ARG A 116 12.62 4.35 12.31
N SER A 117 11.86 3.52 11.59
CA SER A 117 12.25 3.00 10.27
C SER A 117 12.57 4.15 9.30
N LEU A 118 11.65 5.11 9.17
CA LEU A 118 11.80 6.26 8.27
C LEU A 118 12.98 7.15 8.66
N ARG A 119 13.16 7.42 9.96
CA ARG A 119 14.30 8.20 10.47
C ARG A 119 15.66 7.55 10.22
N ASN A 120 15.69 6.23 10.07
CA ASN A 120 16.89 5.49 9.70
C ASN A 120 17.12 5.46 8.17
N GLY A 121 16.32 6.20 7.39
CA GLY A 121 16.42 6.22 5.93
C GLY A 121 15.76 5.01 5.25
N HIS A 122 15.12 4.12 6.01
CA HIS A 122 14.45 2.93 5.48
C HIS A 122 13.06 3.25 4.91
N ALA A 123 12.36 2.23 4.44
CA ALA A 123 11.04 2.38 3.83
C ALA A 123 9.89 1.91 4.73
N VAL A 124 8.71 2.48 4.49
CA VAL A 124 7.42 2.05 5.04
C VAL A 124 6.42 1.86 3.89
N GLY A 125 5.66 0.76 3.92
CA GLY A 125 4.56 0.50 2.98
C GLY A 125 3.19 0.61 3.66
N LEU A 126 2.27 1.36 3.04
CA LEU A 126 0.92 1.59 3.54
C LEU A 126 -0.12 1.45 2.43
N LEU A 127 -1.30 0.96 2.79
CA LEU A 127 -2.46 0.93 1.91
C LEU A 127 -3.51 1.92 2.42
N PRO A 128 -3.66 3.12 1.81
CA PRO A 128 -4.40 4.23 2.41
C PRO A 128 -5.91 4.21 2.15
N ASP A 129 -6.39 3.29 1.33
CA ASP A 129 -7.73 3.28 0.73
C ASP A 129 -8.74 2.37 1.47
N GLN A 130 -8.46 2.02 2.73
CA GLN A 130 -9.43 1.37 3.62
C GLN A 130 -9.82 2.27 4.79
N VAL A 131 -11.03 2.06 5.29
CA VAL A 131 -11.58 2.77 6.45
C VAL A 131 -10.81 2.35 7.72
N PRO A 132 -10.09 3.27 8.39
CA PRO A 132 -9.41 2.97 9.65
C PRO A 132 -10.42 2.88 10.82
N PRO A 133 -9.97 2.45 12.02
CA PRO A 133 -10.76 2.59 13.25
C PRO A 133 -11.18 4.05 13.51
N ASP A 134 -12.21 4.22 14.32
CA ASP A 134 -12.67 5.56 14.71
C ASP A 134 -11.54 6.36 15.40
N GLY A 135 -11.53 7.68 15.22
CA GLY A 135 -10.46 8.57 15.67
C GLY A 135 -9.12 8.48 14.92
N MET A 136 -8.93 7.50 14.02
CA MET A 136 -7.69 7.34 13.22
C MET A 136 -7.79 7.87 11.78
N GLY A 137 -8.90 8.53 11.43
CA GLY A 137 -9.15 9.06 10.11
C GLY A 137 -9.90 10.39 10.11
N VAL A 138 -10.10 10.93 8.92
CA VAL A 138 -10.92 12.12 8.65
C VAL A 138 -11.84 11.84 7.46
N TRP A 139 -12.99 12.49 7.43
CA TRP A 139 -13.87 12.45 6.27
C TRP A 139 -13.25 13.30 5.15
N SER A 140 -13.02 12.68 3.99
CA SER A 140 -12.34 13.34 2.88
C SER A 140 -12.91 12.86 1.55
N PRO A 141 -12.97 13.72 0.50
CA PRO A 141 -13.51 13.35 -0.80
C PRO A 141 -12.80 12.15 -1.42
N PHE A 142 -13.59 11.19 -1.94
CA PHE A 142 -13.12 10.04 -2.72
C PHE A 142 -14.20 9.65 -3.75
N PHE A 143 -13.90 9.80 -5.04
CA PHE A 143 -14.81 9.63 -6.17
C PHE A 143 -16.14 10.39 -6.01
N GLY A 144 -16.06 11.66 -5.59
CA GLY A 144 -17.21 12.56 -5.49
C GLY A 144 -18.10 12.34 -4.27
N ARG A 145 -17.70 11.47 -3.33
CA ARG A 145 -18.37 11.28 -2.04
C ARG A 145 -17.34 11.22 -0.92
N ASP A 146 -17.67 11.74 0.25
CA ASP A 146 -16.77 11.63 1.39
C ASP A 146 -16.63 10.19 1.88
N ALA A 147 -15.38 9.80 2.12
CA ALA A 147 -15.01 8.52 2.69
C ALA A 147 -14.08 8.73 3.89
N TYR A 148 -14.30 7.99 4.97
CA TYR A 148 -13.46 8.07 6.16
C TYR A 148 -12.07 7.50 5.86
N THR A 149 -11.04 8.35 5.87
CA THR A 149 -9.73 8.09 5.29
C THR A 149 -8.65 8.21 6.37
N MET A 150 -7.69 7.30 6.38
CA MET A 150 -6.63 7.30 7.38
C MET A 150 -5.70 8.51 7.26
N THR A 151 -5.27 9.03 8.41
CA THR A 151 -4.32 10.16 8.50
C THR A 151 -2.87 9.71 8.60
N LEU A 152 -2.62 8.42 8.79
CA LEU A 152 -1.30 7.87 9.14
C LEU A 152 -0.22 8.19 8.09
N SER A 153 -0.53 8.07 6.80
CA SER A 153 0.43 8.34 5.72
C SER A 153 0.90 9.79 5.75
N ALA A 154 -0.04 10.74 5.80
CA ALA A 154 0.25 12.17 5.87
C ALA A 154 1.03 12.53 7.14
N ARG A 155 0.61 12.02 8.30
CA ARG A 155 1.29 12.27 9.58
C ARG A 155 2.73 11.75 9.59
N LEU A 156 2.96 10.54 9.07
CA LEU A 156 4.32 9.99 8.97
C LEU A 156 5.20 10.84 8.07
N ALA A 157 4.70 11.24 6.91
CA ALA A 157 5.44 12.10 5.98
C ALA A 157 5.80 13.45 6.63
N GLN A 158 4.83 14.13 7.24
CA GLN A 158 5.01 15.42 7.90
C GLN A 158 5.99 15.32 9.09
N GLN A 159 5.90 14.28 9.90
CA GLN A 159 6.72 14.12 11.10
C GLN A 159 8.18 13.71 10.80
N THR A 160 8.41 13.01 9.69
CA THR A 160 9.73 12.44 9.36
C THR A 160 10.42 13.16 8.20
N GLY A 161 9.68 13.90 7.38
CA GLY A 161 10.17 14.46 6.13
C GLY A 161 10.37 13.40 5.03
N ALA A 162 9.86 12.18 5.23
CA ALA A 162 10.01 11.08 4.29
C ALA A 162 9.40 11.40 2.92
N THR A 163 10.08 10.93 1.87
CA THR A 163 9.59 11.07 0.49
C THR A 163 8.42 10.11 0.28
N VAL A 164 7.29 10.61 -0.21
CA VAL A 164 6.12 9.80 -0.50
C VAL A 164 6.11 9.43 -1.98
N LEU A 165 6.01 8.12 -2.25
CA LEU A 165 5.89 7.56 -3.59
C LEU A 165 4.62 6.72 -3.69
N LEU A 166 4.02 6.74 -4.87
CA LEU A 166 2.93 5.86 -5.26
C LEU A 166 3.50 4.57 -5.85
N LEU A 167 2.91 3.44 -5.48
CA LEU A 167 3.31 2.12 -5.97
C LEU A 167 2.09 1.23 -6.19
N TRP A 168 1.98 0.59 -7.35
CA TRP A 168 1.00 -0.48 -7.57
C TRP A 168 1.56 -1.58 -8.46
N GLY A 169 1.02 -2.78 -8.29
CA GLY A 169 1.39 -3.95 -9.10
C GLY A 169 0.30 -4.28 -10.10
N GLU A 170 0.52 -3.94 -11.37
CA GLU A 170 -0.35 -4.32 -12.49
C GLU A 170 -0.11 -5.79 -12.85
N ARG A 171 -1.18 -6.58 -12.93
CA ARG A 171 -1.10 -7.96 -13.42
C ARG A 171 -0.97 -8.00 -14.94
N LEU A 172 0.07 -8.68 -15.45
CA LEU A 172 0.27 -8.90 -16.87
C LEU A 172 -0.57 -10.06 -17.39
N ARG A 173 -1.01 -9.95 -18.66
CA ARG A 173 -1.82 -10.98 -19.31
C ARG A 173 -1.04 -12.29 -19.43
N TRP A 174 -1.77 -13.41 -19.45
CA TRP A 174 -1.24 -14.76 -19.70
C TRP A 174 -0.21 -15.24 -18.67
N GLY A 175 -0.30 -14.79 -17.42
CA GLY A 175 0.55 -15.29 -16.34
C GLY A 175 2.01 -14.86 -16.43
N ARG A 176 2.33 -13.82 -17.21
CA ARG A 176 3.70 -13.30 -17.38
C ARG A 176 4.27 -12.60 -16.13
N GLY A 177 3.52 -12.57 -15.03
CA GLY A 177 3.90 -11.91 -13.79
C GLY A 177 3.24 -10.55 -13.63
N PHE A 178 3.97 -9.62 -13.03
CA PHE A 178 3.46 -8.29 -12.66
C PHE A 178 4.37 -7.18 -13.20
N ARG A 179 3.79 -6.01 -13.44
CA ARG A 179 4.52 -4.77 -13.63
C ARG A 179 4.33 -3.87 -12.42
N LEU A 180 5.42 -3.48 -11.80
CA LEU A 180 5.45 -2.56 -10.69
C LEU A 180 5.66 -1.16 -11.21
N HIS A 181 4.69 -0.30 -10.93
CA HIS A 181 4.71 1.09 -11.34
C HIS A 181 5.06 1.98 -10.15
N PHE A 182 5.91 2.97 -10.38
CA PHE A 182 6.30 3.95 -9.39
C PHE A 182 5.98 5.36 -9.89
N ARG A 183 5.47 6.22 -9.00
CA ARG A 183 5.21 7.62 -9.32
C ARG A 183 5.47 8.53 -8.12
N GLU A 184 6.01 9.70 -8.37
CA GLU A 184 6.01 10.79 -7.38
C GLU A 184 4.57 11.31 -7.19
N LEU A 185 4.28 11.98 -6.08
CA LEU A 185 3.02 12.71 -5.94
C LEU A 185 2.95 13.82 -7.00
N HIS A 186 1.76 14.14 -7.52
CA HIS A 186 1.62 15.24 -8.48
C HIS A 186 1.98 16.60 -7.88
N GLU A 187 1.74 16.74 -6.58
CA GLU A 187 2.05 17.92 -5.80
C GLU A 187 2.61 17.49 -4.43
N PRO A 188 3.50 18.29 -3.81
CA PRO A 188 3.93 18.05 -2.44
C PRO A 188 2.75 17.96 -1.48
N LEU A 189 2.86 17.10 -0.46
CA LEU A 189 1.83 17.01 0.56
C LEU A 189 1.68 18.35 1.30
N SER A 190 0.43 18.76 1.48
CA SER A 190 0.08 19.94 2.25
C SER A 190 0.58 19.81 3.71
N PRO A 191 1.01 20.92 4.34
CA PRO A 191 1.22 20.94 5.79
C PRO A 191 -0.11 20.83 6.56
N ASP A 192 -1.23 21.21 5.96
CA ASP A 192 -2.57 20.98 6.51
C ASP A 192 -2.97 19.51 6.34
N LEU A 193 -3.38 18.88 7.44
CA LEU A 193 -3.62 17.43 7.47
C LEU A 193 -4.81 17.03 6.60
N ASP A 194 -5.90 17.79 6.62
CA ASP A 194 -7.12 17.45 5.88
C ASP A 194 -6.90 17.60 4.38
N ALA A 195 -6.20 18.67 3.97
CA ALA A 195 -5.75 18.85 2.60
C ALA A 195 -4.79 17.74 2.14
N ALA A 196 -3.85 17.31 2.99
CA ALA A 196 -2.92 16.22 2.68
C ALA A 196 -3.64 14.88 2.51
N VAL A 197 -4.65 14.59 3.34
CA VAL A 197 -5.48 13.38 3.18
C VAL A 197 -6.30 13.44 1.88
N ALA A 198 -6.86 14.61 1.55
CA ALA A 198 -7.56 14.80 0.28
C ALA A 198 -6.62 14.61 -0.93
N GLN A 199 -5.36 15.05 -0.83
CA GLN A 199 -4.33 14.80 -1.85
C GLN A 199 -4.07 13.31 -2.04
N VAL A 200 -3.88 12.57 -0.94
CA VAL A 200 -3.68 11.11 -1.00
C VAL A 200 -4.89 10.44 -1.67
N ASN A 201 -6.12 10.82 -1.33
CA ASN A 201 -7.31 10.29 -2.00
C ASN A 201 -7.32 10.60 -3.50
N ARG A 202 -7.00 11.83 -3.91
CA ARG A 202 -6.92 12.18 -5.35
C ARG A 202 -5.89 11.33 -6.09
N GLU A 203 -4.75 11.04 -5.48
CA GLU A 203 -3.76 10.13 -6.08
C GLU A 203 -4.30 8.72 -6.20
N MET A 204 -4.94 8.18 -5.15
CA MET A 204 -5.57 6.85 -5.21
C MET A 204 -6.62 6.79 -6.33
N GLU A 205 -7.47 7.82 -6.47
CA GLU A 205 -8.45 7.86 -7.56
C GLU A 205 -7.80 7.85 -8.95
N ARG A 206 -6.70 8.59 -9.16
CA ARG A 206 -5.97 8.59 -10.43
C ARG A 206 -5.46 7.19 -10.76
N LEU A 207 -4.79 6.53 -9.82
CA LEU A 207 -4.28 5.17 -10.01
C LEU A 207 -5.40 4.16 -10.29
N ILE A 208 -6.52 4.27 -9.56
CA ILE A 208 -7.68 3.40 -9.75
C ILE A 208 -8.29 3.59 -11.14
N ARG A 209 -8.33 4.83 -11.67
CA ARG A 209 -8.84 5.12 -13.02
C ARG A 209 -7.96 4.53 -14.13
N GLU A 210 -6.67 4.32 -13.89
CA GLU A 210 -5.76 3.70 -14.86
C GLU A 210 -6.04 2.20 -15.03
N CYS A 211 -6.41 1.50 -13.96
CA CYS A 211 -6.65 0.06 -13.98
C CYS A 211 -7.92 -0.35 -13.19
N PRO A 212 -9.11 0.19 -13.51
CA PRO A 212 -10.30 0.02 -12.67
C PRO A 212 -10.77 -1.43 -12.57
N ALA A 213 -10.50 -2.25 -13.60
CA ALA A 213 -10.81 -3.69 -13.60
C ALA A 213 -9.91 -4.51 -12.66
N GLN A 214 -8.88 -3.92 -12.08
CA GLN A 214 -7.99 -4.59 -11.13
C GLN A 214 -8.15 -4.07 -9.70
N TYR A 215 -9.01 -3.08 -9.46
CA TYR A 215 -9.24 -2.55 -8.12
C TYR A 215 -10.23 -3.41 -7.33
N LEU A 216 -10.00 -3.56 -6.03
CA LEU A 216 -10.85 -4.38 -5.14
C LEU A 216 -12.13 -3.63 -4.75
N TRP A 217 -13.04 -3.42 -5.70
CA TRP A 217 -14.32 -2.73 -5.51
C TRP A 217 -15.27 -3.40 -4.51
N GLY A 218 -15.03 -4.67 -4.15
CA GLY A 218 -15.85 -5.39 -3.16
C GLY A 218 -15.73 -4.86 -1.74
N TYR A 219 -14.74 -4.00 -1.44
CA TYR A 219 -14.62 -3.34 -0.15
C TYR A 219 -15.64 -2.20 -0.03
N ALA A 220 -16.46 -2.21 1.03
CA ALA A 220 -17.39 -1.12 1.33
C ALA A 220 -16.64 0.15 1.80
N ARG A 221 -16.08 0.92 0.86
CA ARG A 221 -15.23 2.10 1.11
C ARG A 221 -15.93 3.24 1.86
N TYR A 222 -17.24 3.37 1.65
CA TYR A 222 -18.07 4.43 2.24
C TYR A 222 -18.77 4.01 3.54
N LYS A 223 -18.39 2.88 4.14
CA LYS A 223 -18.92 2.49 5.45
C LYS A 223 -18.40 3.42 6.56
N HIS A 224 -19.16 3.54 7.63
CA HIS A 224 -18.70 4.23 8.84
C HIS A 224 -17.56 3.45 9.53
N PRO A 225 -16.64 4.16 10.21
CA PRO A 225 -15.66 3.50 11.06
C PRO A 225 -16.37 2.67 12.13
N LYS A 226 -15.76 1.55 12.51
CA LYS A 226 -16.21 0.81 13.69
C LYS A 226 -15.60 1.49 14.92
N GLY A 227 -16.41 1.67 15.96
CA GLY A 227 -15.90 2.06 17.28
C GLY A 227 -14.87 1.04 17.77
N GLU A 228 -13.95 1.48 18.61
CA GLU A 228 -13.07 0.57 19.33
C GLU A 228 -13.94 -0.26 20.29
N SER A 229 -14.03 -1.56 20.04
CA SER A 229 -14.61 -2.54 20.96
C SER A 229 -13.52 -3.14 21.82
#